data_AF-A0A956ILE5-F1
#
_entry.id   AF-A0A956ILE5-F1
#
_cell.length_a   1.000
_cell.length_b   1.000
_cell.length_c   1.000
_cell.angle_alpha   90.00
_cell.angle_beta   90.00
_cell.angle_gamma   90.00
#
_symmetry.space_group_name_H-M   'P 1'
#
loop_
_entity.id
_entity.type
_entity.pdbx_description
1 polymer ?
#
loop_
_entity_poly.entity_id
_entity_poly.type
_entity_poly.pdbx_seq_one_letter_code
_entity_poly.pdbx_strand_id
1 'polypeptide(L)'
;MRPRYERPVIVKHALGGHDKFGARAALRIVDRFEGVPIADLVAAYGSPLFVFSERILRQRHRDLSEEMSRRFADFAIAWSYKTN
;
A
#
# COMPACT_ATOMS: atom_id res chain seq x y z
N MET A 1 27.62 37.38 -16.86
CA MET A 1 28.24 37.18 -15.53
C MET A 1 28.39 35.69 -15.29
N ARG A 2 29.55 35.21 -14.82
CA ARG A 2 29.71 33.80 -14.43
C ARG A 2 29.12 33.61 -13.02
N PRO A 3 28.32 32.57 -12.78
CA PRO A 3 27.79 32.31 -11.44
C PRO A 3 28.94 32.05 -10.48
N ARG A 4 28.80 32.55 -9.24
CA ARG A 4 29.79 32.39 -8.18
C ARG A 4 29.85 30.92 -7.81
N TYR A 5 31.05 30.34 -7.84
CA TYR A 5 31.27 28.95 -7.44
C TYR A 5 30.94 28.78 -5.95
N GLU A 6 30.09 27.82 -5.64
CA GLU A 6 29.76 27.40 -4.29
C GLU A 6 30.30 25.98 -4.07
N ARG A 7 31.05 25.80 -2.98
CA ARG A 7 31.72 24.53 -2.69
C ARG A 7 30.69 23.48 -2.27
N PRO A 8 30.71 22.26 -2.84
CA PRO A 8 29.78 21.20 -2.44
C PRO A 8 30.02 20.79 -0.98
N VAL A 9 28.93 20.52 -0.26
CA VAL A 9 28.95 20.00 1.11
C VAL A 9 28.45 18.56 1.08
N ILE A 10 29.23 17.65 1.66
CA ILE A 10 28.81 16.25 1.84
C ILE A 10 28.10 16.16 3.19
N VAL A 11 26.81 15.84 3.17
CA VAL A 11 26.01 15.61 4.38
C VAL A 11 25.87 14.10 4.59
N LYS A 12 26.20 13.61 5.78
CA LYS A 12 26.02 12.20 6.12
C LYS A 12 24.52 11.88 6.17
N HIS A 13 24.07 10.93 5.35
CA HIS A 13 22.72 10.40 5.47
C HIS A 13 22.55 9.69 6.83
N ALA A 14 21.61 10.17 7.64
CA ALA A 14 21.22 9.50 8.88
C ALA A 14 20.44 8.21 8.52
N LEU A 15 21.04 7.06 8.78
CA LEU A 15 20.33 5.78 8.76
C LEU A 15 19.29 5.77 9.88
N GLY A 16 18.03 5.52 9.52
CA GLY A 16 16.93 5.38 10.48
C GLY A 16 15.67 6.19 10.16
N GLY A 17 15.73 7.16 9.25
CA GLY A 17 14.55 7.93 8.86
C GLY A 17 13.77 7.33 7.68
N HIS A 18 14.47 6.92 6.62
CA HIS A 18 13.85 6.60 5.34
C HIS A 18 14.77 5.68 4.51
N ASP A 19 14.96 4.43 4.93
CA ASP A 19 15.40 3.41 3.96
C ASP A 19 14.19 3.03 3.07
N LYS A 20 14.42 2.54 1.85
CA LYS A 20 13.35 2.04 0.96
C LYS A 20 12.51 0.91 1.59
N PHE A 21 13.00 0.37 2.70
CA PHE A 21 12.38 -0.68 3.49
C PHE A 21 11.65 -0.19 4.73
N GLY A 22 11.64 1.13 4.99
CA GLY A 22 10.98 1.74 6.13
C GLY A 22 11.43 1.17 7.49
N ALA A 23 10.80 1.63 8.58
CA ALA A 23 10.86 0.89 9.83
C ALA A 23 10.22 -0.48 9.60
N ARG A 24 10.88 -1.57 10.02
CA ARG A 24 10.32 -2.93 9.92
C ARG A 24 9.01 -2.95 10.70
N ALA A 25 7.88 -2.91 9.98
CA ALA A 25 6.57 -2.96 10.58
C ALA A 25 6.49 -4.21 11.46
N ALA A 26 6.04 -4.04 12.71
CA ALA A 26 5.75 -5.18 13.56
C ALA A 26 4.82 -6.13 12.81
N LEU A 27 5.17 -7.42 12.80
CA LEU A 27 4.32 -8.44 12.18
C LEU A 27 2.99 -8.46 12.93
N ARG A 28 1.96 -7.89 12.31
CA ARG A 28 0.60 -7.98 12.84
C ARG A 28 0.06 -9.36 12.52
N ILE A 29 -0.01 -10.22 13.53
CA ILE A 29 -0.68 -11.52 13.42
C ILE A 29 -2.17 -11.24 13.23
N VAL A 30 -2.76 -11.90 12.24
CA VAL A 30 -4.20 -11.87 11.93
C VAL A 30 -4.70 -13.29 12.08
N ASP A 31 -5.54 -13.54 13.08
CA ASP A 31 -6.13 -14.85 13.40
C ASP A 31 -7.50 -15.04 12.73
N ARG A 32 -8.18 -13.94 12.39
CA ARG A 32 -9.46 -13.91 11.69
C ARG A 32 -9.47 -12.87 10.59
N PHE A 33 -10.08 -13.20 9.45
CA PHE A 33 -10.29 -12.30 8.33
C PHE A 33 -11.77 -12.30 7.94
N GLU A 34 -12.39 -11.11 7.89
CA GLU A 34 -13.83 -10.97 7.57
C GLU A 34 -14.77 -11.83 8.43
N GLY A 35 -14.37 -12.12 9.68
CA GLY A 35 -15.11 -13.00 10.58
C GLY A 35 -14.84 -14.49 10.41
N VAL A 36 -14.00 -14.90 9.46
CA VAL A 36 -13.60 -16.30 9.27
C VAL A 36 -12.24 -16.55 9.94
N PRO A 37 -12.10 -17.58 10.80
CA PRO A 37 -10.79 -17.98 11.34
C PRO A 37 -9.82 -18.38 10.23
N ILE A 38 -8.58 -17.89 10.29
CA ILE A 38 -7.53 -18.26 9.32
C ILE A 38 -7.22 -19.76 9.41
N ALA A 39 -7.31 -20.37 10.59
CA ALA A 39 -7.10 -21.80 10.78
C ALA A 39 -8.05 -22.65 9.93
N ASP A 40 -9.32 -22.26 9.84
CA ASP A 40 -10.34 -22.97 9.05
C ASP A 40 -10.03 -22.87 7.55
N LEU A 41 -9.59 -21.70 7.09
CA LEU A 41 -9.18 -21.49 5.70
C LEU A 41 -7.93 -22.32 5.35
N VAL A 42 -6.93 -22.35 6.23
CA VAL A 42 -5.72 -23.16 6.02
C VAL A 42 -6.05 -24.66 6.02
N ALA A 43 -6.95 -25.11 6.89
CA ALA A 43 -7.39 -26.51 6.90
C ALA A 43 -8.12 -26.89 5.61
N ALA A 44 -8.93 -25.99 5.05
CA ALA A 44 -9.68 -26.24 3.82
C ALA A 44 -8.85 -26.11 2.52
N TYR A 45 -7.88 -25.18 2.48
CA TYR A 45 -7.19 -24.80 1.23
C TYR A 45 -5.66 -24.98 1.25
N GLY A 46 -5.07 -25.34 2.39
CA GLY A 46 -3.62 -25.56 2.55
C GLY A 46 -2.81 -24.27 2.79
N SER A 47 -1.48 -24.39 2.79
CA SER A 47 -0.52 -23.29 2.99
C SER A 47 0.65 -23.42 2.00
N PRO A 48 1.16 -22.30 1.42
CA PRO A 48 0.76 -20.90 1.64
C PRO A 48 -0.60 -20.57 1.00
N LEU A 49 -1.37 -19.70 1.67
CA LEU A 49 -2.69 -19.26 1.22
C LEU A 49 -2.76 -17.74 1.10
N PHE A 50 -3.16 -17.26 -0.07
CA PHE A 50 -3.46 -15.85 -0.31
C PHE A 50 -4.98 -15.65 -0.27
N VAL A 51 -5.44 -14.70 0.55
CA VAL A 51 -6.86 -14.43 0.75
C VAL A 51 -7.15 -12.98 0.41
N PHE A 52 -8.15 -12.74 -0.43
CA PHE A 52 -8.63 -11.42 -0.80
C PHE A 52 -10.11 -11.30 -0.44
N SER A 53 -10.53 -10.12 0.04
CA SER A 53 -11.96 -9.80 0.24
C SER A 53 -12.45 -8.98 -0.95
N GLU A 54 -13.29 -9.59 -1.78
CA GLU A 54 -13.98 -8.89 -2.87
C GLU A 54 -14.82 -7.73 -2.33
N ARG A 55 -15.47 -7.92 -1.17
CA ARG A 55 -16.28 -6.89 -0.51
C ARG A 55 -15.43 -5.65 -0.20
N ILE A 56 -14.25 -5.84 0.40
CA ILE A 56 -13.32 -4.74 0.68
C ILE A 56 -12.85 -4.10 -0.62
N LEU A 57 -12.43 -4.88 -1.62
CA LEU A 57 -11.95 -4.34 -2.90
C LEU A 57 -13.00 -3.47 -3.59
N ARG A 58 -14.25 -3.95 -3.65
CA ARG A 58 -15.38 -3.20 -4.22
C ARG A 58 -15.71 -1.95 -3.41
N GLN A 59 -15.65 -2.03 -2.08
CA GLN A 59 -15.88 -0.85 -1.23
C GLN A 59 -14.82 0.21 -1.49
N ARG A 60 -13.53 -0.17 -1.52
CA ARG A 60 -12.42 0.76 -1.80
C ARG A 60 -12.56 1.44 -3.17
N HIS A 61 -12.99 0.69 -4.18
CA HIS A 61 -13.25 1.26 -5.50
C HIS A 61 -14.39 2.29 -5.45
N ARG A 62 -15.50 1.97 -4.78
CA ARG A 62 -16.62 2.91 -4.60
C ARG A 62 -16.20 4.16 -3.84
N ASP A 63 -15.53 4.00 -2.70
CA ASP A 63 -15.03 5.11 -1.89
C ASP A 63 -14.15 6.05 -2.74
N LEU A 64 -13.22 5.49 -3.52
CA LEU A 64 -12.36 6.26 -4.42
C LEU A 64 -13.17 7.00 -5.49
N SER A 65 -14.14 6.32 -6.11
CA SER A 65 -14.99 6.92 -7.14
C SER A 65 -15.86 8.05 -6.60
N GLU A 66 -16.41 7.89 -5.39
CA GLU A 66 -17.20 8.91 -4.71
C GLU A 66 -16.34 10.14 -4.38
N GLU A 67 -15.14 9.95 -3.86
CA GLU A 67 -14.25 11.07 -3.52
C GLU A 67 -13.74 11.83 -4.76
N MET A 68 -13.47 11.12 -5.85
CA MET A 68 -13.04 11.75 -7.10
C MET A 68 -14.16 12.53 -7.77
N SER A 69 -15.39 12.00 -7.78
CA SER A 69 -16.55 12.67 -8.41
C SER A 69 -16.94 13.97 -7.71
N ARG A 70 -16.68 14.11 -6.40
CA ARG A 70 -16.87 15.37 -5.66
C ARG A 70 -15.97 16.50 -6.17
N ARG A 71 -14.79 16.17 -6.75
CA ARG A 71 -13.76 17.15 -7.12
C ARG A 71 -13.64 17.35 -8.62
N PHE A 72 -13.90 16.32 -9.41
CA PHE A 72 -13.70 16.32 -10.85
C PHE A 72 -14.97 15.86 -11.55
N ALA A 73 -15.49 16.69 -12.45
CA ALA A 73 -16.70 16.40 -13.22
C ALA A 73 -16.48 15.27 -14.25
N ASP A 74 -15.25 15.11 -14.73
CA ASP A 74 -14.85 14.06 -15.67
C ASP A 74 -13.53 13.43 -15.22
N PHE A 75 -13.56 12.13 -14.95
CA PHE A 75 -12.39 11.34 -14.56
C PHE A 75 -12.59 9.86 -14.90
N ALA A 76 -11.49 9.14 -15.02
CA ALA A 76 -11.47 7.69 -15.18
C ALA A 76 -10.55 7.05 -14.14
N ILE A 77 -10.98 5.95 -13.54
CA ILE A 77 -10.15 5.12 -12.67
C ILE A 77 -9.52 4.02 -13.52
N ALA A 78 -8.20 3.98 -13.55
CA ALA A 78 -7.44 2.90 -14.17
C ALA A 78 -6.81 2.01 -13.09
N TRP A 79 -7.01 0.70 -13.22
CA TRP A 79 -6.33 -0.27 -12.37
C TRP A 79 -5.01 -0.70 -13.01
N SER A 80 -3.91 -0.57 -12.26
CA SER A 80 -2.62 -1.08 -12.72
C SER A 80 -2.56 -2.59 -12.51
N TYR A 81 -2.64 -3.35 -13.60
CA TYR A 81 -2.66 -4.82 -13.60
C TYR A 81 -1.43 -5.47 -12.96
N LYS A 82 -0.30 -4.76 -12.86
CA LYS A 82 0.90 -5.29 -12.18
C LYS A 82 0.79 -5.32 -10.65
N THR A 83 -0.25 -4.70 -10.08
CA THR A 83 -0.37 -4.51 -8.63
C THR A 83 -0.74 -5.81 -7.92
N ASN A 84 -1.45 -6.69 -8.62
CA ASN A 84 -1.88 -8.01 -8.17
C ASN A 84 -2.29 -8.79 -9.42
#